data_AF-A0A4W6D4F7-F1
#
_entry.id   AF-A0A4W6D4F7-F1
#
_cell.length_a   1.000
_cell.length_b   1.000
_cell.length_c   1.000
_cell.angle_alpha   90.00
_cell.angle_beta   90.00
_cell.angle_gamma   90.00
#
_symmetry.space_group_name_H-M   'P 1'
#
loop_
_entity.id
_entity.type
_entity.pdbx_description
1 polymer ?
#
loop_
_entity_poly.entity_id
_entity_poly.type
_entity_poly.pdbx_seq_one_letter_code
_entity_poly.pdbx_strand_id
1 'polypeptide(L)'
;MFSFSTVTHSLKYFQTASSGIPGLPEFVSLGMLDGVQMVYYDSNIRKVIPKQDWMAENEGPEYWERQTQASIGAEQIFKVNIETAKNRFNQTGGVHIAQRMFGCEWDNETAEVSGYYQDSYDGEDFIVFDLKTETWIAPKPQAVITKLKWDNNKASIAQWKNYLTQVCPEWLKKYVDYGRSSLLRTALPSVSLLQKTPSSPVSCHATGFYPDRAMMFWRKDGEELHEDVDRGEILPNHDGTFQMRADLNISSVSPEDWRRYDCVFQLSGVKEDIITKLDQAEIRTNRETSSDVTVFIIAAVVVVSLVLIIIIVIGFVVYKTKKGKSEKSSQQNSDTSSCISDDSAKESDKALMKALPSVSLLQKTPSSPVSCHATGFYPDRAMMFWRKDGEELHEDVDRGEILPNNDGTFQMRADLNISSVSPEDWRRYDCVFQLSGVKEDIITKLDKAEIRTNWGKTGIRGELFGLLC
;
A
#
# COMPACT_ATOMS: atom_id res chain seq x y z
N MET A 1 34.16 16.57 14.21
CA MET A 1 34.61 16.09 12.89
C MET A 1 33.49 15.19 12.41
N PHE A 2 32.60 15.70 11.56
CA PHE A 2 31.51 14.88 11.01
C PHE A 2 32.15 13.92 10.01
N SER A 3 32.22 12.64 10.36
CA SER A 3 32.54 11.60 9.38
C SER A 3 31.33 11.52 8.46
N PHE A 4 31.42 12.10 7.27
CA PHE A 4 30.55 11.69 6.19
C PHE A 4 30.80 10.19 5.99
N SER A 5 29.73 9.40 5.98
CA SER A 5 29.82 8.00 5.56
C SER A 5 30.08 8.03 4.06
N THR A 6 31.00 7.21 3.56
CA THR A 6 31.18 6.96 2.11
C THR A 6 29.81 6.70 1.48
N VAL A 7 29.34 7.57 0.57
CA VAL A 7 28.09 7.34 -0.16
C VAL A 7 28.43 6.97 -1.59
N THR A 8 28.37 5.67 -1.86
CA THR A 8 28.40 5.14 -3.23
C THR A 8 27.01 5.28 -3.84
N HIS A 9 26.93 5.96 -4.98
CA HIS A 9 25.71 6.09 -5.76
C HIS A 9 25.70 5.11 -6.93
N SER A 10 24.52 4.68 -7.37
CA SER A 10 24.35 3.67 -8.43
C SER A 10 23.26 4.04 -9.44
N LEU A 11 23.55 3.84 -10.72
CA LEU A 11 22.60 3.94 -11.83
C LEU A 11 22.48 2.55 -12.47
N LYS A 12 21.30 1.93 -12.39
CA LYS A 12 21.04 0.58 -12.89
C LYS A 12 19.87 0.58 -13.87
N TYR A 13 20.10 0.09 -15.09
CA TYR A 13 19.04 -0.18 -16.05
C TYR A 13 18.79 -1.68 -16.13
N PHE A 14 17.51 -2.05 -16.08
CA PHE A 14 17.04 -3.43 -16.20
C PHE A 14 16.13 -3.51 -17.41
N GLN A 15 16.45 -4.41 -18.34
CA GLN A 15 15.64 -4.71 -19.50
C GLN A 15 15.23 -6.17 -19.43
N THR A 16 13.94 -6.45 -19.56
CA THR A 16 13.39 -7.81 -19.52
C THR A 16 12.48 -7.98 -20.71
N ALA A 17 12.69 -9.05 -21.45
CA ALA A 17 11.80 -9.50 -22.50
C ALA A 17 11.30 -10.90 -22.16
N SER A 18 10.04 -11.17 -22.50
CA SER A 18 9.46 -12.51 -22.37
C SER A 18 8.75 -12.90 -23.65
N SER A 19 8.75 -14.19 -23.97
CA SER A 19 7.91 -14.74 -25.05
C SER A 19 6.81 -15.61 -24.49
N GLY A 20 5.57 -15.38 -24.92
CA GLY A 20 4.47 -16.32 -24.68
C GLY A 20 3.74 -16.16 -23.34
N ILE A 21 3.75 -14.96 -22.73
CA ILE A 21 2.94 -14.66 -21.54
C ILE A 21 1.75 -13.78 -21.94
N PRO A 22 0.52 -14.33 -22.03
CA PRO A 22 -0.67 -13.54 -22.35
C PRO A 22 -0.94 -12.47 -21.28
N GLY A 23 -1.28 -11.26 -21.71
CA GLY A 23 -1.72 -10.18 -20.82
C GLY A 23 -0.60 -9.37 -20.14
N LEU A 24 0.68 -9.72 -20.35
CA LEU A 24 1.83 -8.91 -19.92
C LEU A 24 2.52 -8.24 -21.11
N PRO A 25 3.21 -7.10 -20.91
CA PRO A 25 4.09 -6.56 -21.94
C PRO A 25 5.20 -7.55 -22.31
N GLU A 26 5.47 -7.69 -23.60
CA GLU A 26 6.57 -8.54 -24.11
C GLU A 26 7.94 -8.01 -23.73
N PHE A 27 8.07 -6.71 -23.48
CA PHE A 27 9.30 -6.05 -23.08
C PHE A 27 9.04 -4.95 -22.06
N VAL A 28 9.91 -4.86 -21.05
CA VAL A 28 9.90 -3.83 -20.01
C VAL A 28 11.34 -3.33 -19.81
N SER A 29 11.50 -2.03 -19.65
CA SER A 29 12.78 -1.40 -19.29
C SER A 29 12.59 -0.45 -18.10
N LEU A 30 13.46 -0.58 -17.10
CA LEU A 30 13.43 0.18 -15.85
C LEU A 30 14.77 0.87 -15.64
N GLY A 31 14.76 2.11 -15.13
CA GLY A 31 15.96 2.80 -14.67
C GLY A 31 15.87 3.07 -13.17
N MET A 32 16.89 2.67 -12.42
CA MET A 32 16.98 2.77 -10.96
C MET A 32 18.14 3.67 -10.56
N LEU A 33 17.89 4.62 -9.66
CA LEU A 33 18.87 5.50 -9.04
C LEU A 33 18.93 5.18 -7.55
N ASP A 34 20.06 4.68 -7.06
CA ASP A 34 20.22 4.24 -5.67
C ASP A 34 19.07 3.34 -5.22
N GLY A 35 18.62 2.42 -6.07
CA GLY A 35 17.49 1.52 -5.78
C GLY A 35 16.09 2.15 -5.86
N VAL A 36 15.96 3.42 -6.23
CA VAL A 36 14.67 4.10 -6.48
C VAL A 36 14.38 4.12 -7.98
N GLN A 37 13.19 3.70 -8.40
CA GLN A 37 12.83 3.70 -9.82
C GLN A 37 12.60 5.13 -10.34
N MET A 38 13.41 5.56 -11.31
CA MET A 38 13.32 6.90 -11.93
C MET A 38 12.52 6.91 -13.23
N VAL A 39 12.62 5.86 -14.05
CA VAL A 39 11.97 5.75 -15.36
C VAL A 39 11.45 4.35 -15.62
N TYR A 40 10.45 4.27 -16.50
CA TYR A 40 9.78 3.05 -16.91
C TYR A 40 9.43 3.09 -18.40
N TYR A 41 9.52 1.95 -19.06
CA TYR A 41 9.04 1.70 -20.42
C TYR A 41 8.43 0.30 -20.47
N ASP A 42 7.35 0.12 -21.23
CA ASP A 42 6.89 -1.21 -21.65
C ASP A 42 6.40 -1.22 -23.10
N SER A 43 6.29 -2.42 -23.67
CA SER A 43 5.88 -2.64 -25.06
C SER A 43 4.42 -2.30 -25.37
N ASN A 44 3.57 -2.06 -24.36
CA ASN A 44 2.18 -1.65 -24.56
C ASN A 44 2.07 -0.13 -24.64
N ILE A 45 2.73 0.59 -23.74
CA ILE A 45 2.78 2.06 -23.69
C ILE A 45 3.70 2.60 -24.78
N ARG A 46 4.81 1.90 -25.04
CA ARG A 46 5.88 2.23 -26.00
C ARG A 46 6.43 3.65 -25.84
N LYS A 47 6.49 4.14 -24.61
CA LYS A 47 7.04 5.44 -24.24
C LYS A 47 7.76 5.35 -22.91
N VAL A 48 8.91 6.02 -22.81
CA VAL A 48 9.58 6.17 -21.51
C VAL A 48 8.81 7.20 -20.69
N ILE A 49 8.37 6.81 -19.50
CA ILE A 49 7.67 7.67 -18.55
C ILE A 49 8.51 7.86 -17.28
N PRO A 50 8.55 9.08 -16.72
CA PRO A 50 9.15 9.31 -15.41
C PRO A 50 8.31 8.61 -14.33
N LYS A 51 8.99 8.15 -13.28
CA LYS A 51 8.39 7.58 -12.06
C LYS A 51 8.63 8.45 -10.83
N GLN A 52 9.35 9.55 -11.00
CA GLN A 52 9.68 10.51 -9.96
C GLN A 52 9.42 11.92 -10.48
N ASP A 53 8.84 12.79 -9.66
CA ASP A 53 8.51 14.17 -10.04
C ASP A 53 9.77 14.95 -10.44
N TRP A 54 10.84 14.82 -9.66
CA TRP A 54 12.13 15.43 -9.99
C TRP A 54 12.70 14.95 -11.32
N MET A 55 12.39 13.73 -11.75
CA MET A 55 12.84 13.24 -13.06
C MET A 55 12.01 13.90 -14.18
N ALA A 56 10.70 14.05 -13.97
CA ALA A 56 9.79 14.68 -14.94
C ALA A 56 10.10 16.17 -15.14
N GLU A 57 10.46 16.88 -14.07
CA GLU A 57 10.64 18.34 -14.06
C GLU A 57 11.97 18.82 -14.64
N ASN A 58 13.02 17.99 -14.59
CA ASN A 58 14.38 18.43 -14.92
C ASN A 58 14.83 18.13 -16.36
N GLU A 59 14.04 17.39 -17.15
CA GLU A 59 14.39 17.02 -18.52
C GLU A 59 13.35 17.46 -19.55
N GLY A 60 13.83 17.87 -20.73
CA GLY A 60 12.99 18.36 -21.83
C GLY A 60 12.46 17.25 -22.77
N PRO A 61 11.54 17.59 -23.68
CA PRO A 61 10.94 16.64 -24.63
C PRO A 61 11.95 15.86 -25.49
N GLU A 62 13.05 16.50 -25.91
CA GLU A 62 14.08 15.86 -26.73
C GLU A 62 14.80 14.71 -26.00
N TYR A 63 15.01 14.86 -24.68
CA TYR A 63 15.57 13.80 -23.85
C TYR A 63 14.61 12.60 -23.83
N TRP A 64 13.33 12.84 -23.55
CA TRP A 64 12.31 11.80 -23.46
C TRP A 64 12.10 11.06 -24.78
N GLU A 65 12.14 11.78 -25.91
CA GLU A 65 12.08 11.19 -27.24
C GLU A 65 13.30 10.29 -27.49
N ARG A 66 14.51 10.76 -27.19
CA ARG A 66 15.74 9.98 -27.34
C ARG A 66 15.71 8.69 -26.50
N GLN A 67 15.29 8.78 -25.24
CA GLN A 67 15.16 7.60 -24.37
C GLN A 67 14.09 6.63 -24.87
N THR A 68 12.98 7.15 -25.40
CA THR A 68 11.91 6.36 -25.99
C THR A 68 12.39 5.59 -27.22
N GLN A 69 13.08 6.26 -28.15
CA GLN A 69 13.65 5.61 -29.33
C GLN A 69 14.70 4.56 -28.96
N ALA A 70 15.56 4.84 -27.97
CA ALA A 70 16.52 3.87 -27.45
C ALA A 70 15.83 2.62 -26.89
N SER A 71 14.72 2.79 -26.15
CA SER A 71 13.93 1.68 -25.58
C SER A 71 13.19 0.88 -26.64
N ILE A 72 12.65 1.53 -27.68
CA ILE A 72 12.05 0.86 -28.85
C ILE A 72 13.10 0.04 -29.60
N GLY A 73 14.32 0.59 -29.78
CA GLY A 73 15.44 -0.15 -30.36
C GLY A 73 15.80 -1.39 -29.54
N ALA A 74 15.87 -1.25 -28.21
CA ALA A 74 16.11 -2.37 -27.31
C ALA A 74 15.01 -3.44 -27.39
N GLU A 75 13.73 -3.05 -27.43
CA GLU A 75 12.58 -3.95 -27.61
C GLU A 75 12.79 -4.89 -28.82
N GLN A 76 13.16 -4.32 -29.98
CA GLN A 76 13.38 -5.10 -31.20
C GLN A 76 14.59 -6.03 -31.09
N ILE A 77 15.69 -5.56 -30.50
CA ILE A 77 16.90 -6.38 -30.26
C ILE A 77 16.54 -7.59 -29.40
N PHE A 78 15.75 -7.38 -28.34
CA PHE A 78 15.36 -8.46 -27.43
C PHE A 78 14.44 -9.50 -28.08
N LYS A 79 13.52 -9.07 -28.95
CA LYS A 79 12.70 -9.99 -29.75
C LYS A 79 13.56 -10.95 -30.58
N VAL A 80 14.58 -10.41 -31.24
CA VAL A 80 15.54 -11.23 -32.02
C VAL A 80 16.42 -12.10 -31.12
N ASN A 81 16.84 -11.58 -29.96
CA ASN A 81 17.69 -12.31 -29.03
C ASN A 81 16.98 -13.54 -28.45
N ILE A 82 15.70 -13.44 -28.08
CA ILE A 82 14.94 -14.58 -27.57
C ILE A 82 14.85 -15.69 -28.62
N GLU A 83 14.50 -15.37 -29.86
CA GLU A 83 14.42 -16.39 -30.93
C GLU A 83 15.80 -17.00 -31.25
N THR A 84 16.86 -16.20 -31.17
CA THR A 84 18.24 -16.70 -31.30
C THR A 84 18.60 -17.64 -30.16
N ALA A 85 18.23 -17.30 -28.92
CA ALA A 85 18.50 -18.12 -27.74
C ALA A 85 17.73 -19.45 -27.81
N LYS A 86 16.42 -19.42 -28.09
CA LYS A 86 15.59 -20.63 -28.28
C LYS A 86 16.23 -21.63 -29.24
N ASN A 87 16.67 -21.14 -30.39
CA ASN A 87 17.35 -21.97 -31.39
C ASN A 87 18.67 -22.58 -30.85
N ARG A 88 19.48 -21.81 -30.12
CA ARG A 88 20.75 -22.30 -29.56
C ARG A 88 20.58 -23.31 -28.43
N PHE A 89 19.48 -23.21 -27.69
CA PHE A 89 19.12 -24.16 -26.64
C PHE A 89 18.23 -25.31 -27.15
N ASN A 90 17.95 -25.36 -28.46
CA ASN A 90 17.04 -26.34 -29.08
C ASN A 90 15.63 -26.34 -28.43
N GLN A 91 15.14 -25.17 -28.03
CA GLN A 91 13.83 -24.99 -27.42
C GLN A 91 12.79 -24.65 -28.50
N THR A 92 11.70 -25.40 -28.54
CA THR A 92 10.65 -25.29 -29.57
C THR A 92 9.36 -24.64 -29.08
N GLY A 93 9.28 -24.30 -27.79
CA GLY A 93 8.10 -23.71 -27.17
C GLY A 93 8.31 -23.51 -25.67
N GLY A 94 7.30 -22.93 -25.00
CA GLY A 94 7.39 -22.53 -23.60
C GLY A 94 7.60 -21.03 -23.42
N VAL A 95 7.57 -20.60 -22.17
CA VAL A 95 7.87 -19.21 -21.78
C VAL A 95 9.36 -19.10 -21.54
N HIS A 96 9.97 -18.13 -22.21
CA HIS A 96 11.39 -17.84 -22.07
C HIS A 96 11.58 -16.37 -21.76
N ILE A 97 12.60 -16.07 -20.97
CA ILE A 97 12.89 -14.74 -20.47
C ILE A 97 14.33 -14.40 -20.82
N ALA A 98 14.53 -13.25 -21.46
CA ALA A 98 15.86 -12.67 -21.66
C ALA A 98 15.94 -11.39 -20.85
N GLN A 99 17.03 -11.19 -20.10
CA GLN A 99 17.20 -9.99 -19.30
C GLN A 99 18.58 -9.37 -19.55
N ARG A 100 18.68 -8.07 -19.35
CA ARG A 100 19.92 -7.32 -19.32
C ARG A 100 19.94 -6.39 -18.13
N MET A 101 21.06 -6.36 -17.45
CA MET A 101 21.39 -5.38 -16.43
C MET A 101 22.66 -4.65 -16.84
N PHE A 102 22.60 -3.33 -16.88
CA PHE A 102 23.78 -2.50 -17.15
C PHE A 102 23.73 -1.19 -16.40
N GLY A 103 24.90 -0.60 -16.16
CA GLY A 103 24.97 0.62 -15.36
C GLY A 103 26.35 0.86 -14.76
N CYS A 104 26.39 1.79 -13.81
CA CYS A 104 27.62 2.20 -13.15
C CYS A 104 27.35 2.57 -11.69
N GLU A 105 28.42 2.51 -10.90
CA GLU A 105 28.48 3.03 -9.55
C GLU A 105 29.55 4.11 -9.49
N TRP A 106 29.30 5.14 -8.68
CA TRP A 106 30.22 6.25 -8.46
C TRP A 106 30.35 6.51 -6.98
N ASP A 107 31.59 6.46 -6.50
CA ASP A 107 31.92 6.81 -5.12
C ASP A 107 32.23 8.31 -5.02
N ASN A 108 31.48 9.02 -4.18
CA ASN A 108 31.58 10.48 -4.11
C ASN A 108 32.82 11.01 -3.37
N GLU A 109 33.55 10.14 -2.65
CA GLU A 109 34.77 10.52 -1.90
C GLU A 109 36.03 10.24 -2.71
N THR A 110 36.15 9.02 -3.23
CA THR A 110 37.30 8.54 -4.00
C THR A 110 37.22 8.91 -5.47
N ALA A 111 36.04 9.32 -5.94
CA ALA A 111 35.71 9.49 -7.36
C ALA A 111 35.87 8.20 -8.20
N GLU A 112 35.98 7.03 -7.55
CA GLU A 112 36.03 5.75 -8.23
C GLU A 112 34.72 5.49 -8.99
N VAL A 113 34.84 4.95 -10.20
CA VAL A 113 33.72 4.53 -11.04
C VAL A 113 33.87 3.06 -11.35
N SER A 114 32.82 2.29 -11.08
CA SER A 114 32.69 0.91 -11.53
C SER A 114 31.54 0.82 -12.55
N GLY A 115 31.59 -0.18 -13.43
CA GLY A 115 30.57 -0.39 -14.46
C GLY A 115 30.33 -1.87 -14.69
N TYR A 116 29.09 -2.21 -15.02
CA TYR A 116 28.68 -3.59 -15.30
C TYR A 116 27.74 -3.66 -16.50
N TYR A 117 27.82 -4.78 -17.20
CA TYR A 117 26.90 -5.19 -18.23
C TYR A 117 26.76 -6.71 -18.19
N GLN A 118 25.54 -7.20 -18.07
CA GLN A 118 25.23 -8.62 -17.94
C GLN A 118 23.93 -8.92 -18.68
N ASP A 119 23.94 -9.96 -19.50
CA ASP A 119 22.73 -10.53 -20.08
C ASP A 119 22.48 -11.92 -19.46
N SER A 120 21.22 -12.19 -19.12
CA SER A 120 20.75 -13.49 -18.61
C SER A 120 19.68 -14.09 -19.52
N TYR A 121 19.53 -15.40 -19.44
CA TYR A 121 18.50 -16.15 -20.16
C TYR A 121 17.89 -17.21 -19.23
N ASP A 122 16.56 -17.23 -19.14
CA ASP A 122 15.77 -18.09 -18.25
C ASP A 122 16.26 -18.04 -16.78
N GLY A 123 16.70 -16.86 -16.34
CA GLY A 123 17.18 -16.60 -14.98
C GLY A 123 18.64 -16.98 -14.72
N GLU A 124 19.37 -17.51 -15.70
CA GLU A 124 20.78 -17.87 -15.59
C GLU A 124 21.69 -16.90 -16.34
N ASP A 125 22.90 -16.67 -15.81
CA ASP A 125 23.91 -15.83 -16.47
C ASP A 125 24.25 -16.39 -17.87
N PHE A 126 24.13 -15.53 -18.89
CA PHE A 126 24.36 -15.91 -20.28
C PHE A 126 25.65 -15.30 -20.83
N ILE A 127 25.84 -13.98 -20.69
CA ILE A 127 27.08 -13.31 -21.10
C ILE A 127 27.34 -12.06 -20.25
N VAL A 128 28.59 -11.87 -19.83
CA VAL A 128 29.01 -10.78 -18.92
C VAL A 128 30.16 -10.02 -19.54
N PHE A 129 30.15 -8.69 -19.47
CA PHE A 129 31.28 -7.88 -19.93
C PHE A 129 32.29 -7.69 -18.80
N ASP A 130 33.52 -8.19 -18.97
CA ASP A 130 34.62 -7.88 -18.08
C ASP A 130 35.30 -6.58 -18.52
N LEU A 131 34.94 -5.50 -17.84
CA LEU A 131 35.45 -4.16 -18.13
C LEU A 131 36.98 -4.04 -17.93
N LYS A 132 37.59 -4.86 -17.06
CA LYS A 132 39.03 -4.79 -16.76
C LYS A 132 39.86 -5.38 -17.90
N THR A 133 39.44 -6.52 -18.43
CA THR A 133 40.13 -7.19 -19.54
C THR A 133 39.61 -6.77 -20.92
N GLU A 134 38.49 -6.04 -20.97
CA GLU A 134 37.79 -5.66 -22.19
C GLU A 134 37.38 -6.88 -23.02
N THR A 135 36.94 -7.93 -22.34
CA THR A 135 36.48 -9.19 -22.96
C THR A 135 35.13 -9.62 -22.44
N TRP A 136 34.43 -10.45 -23.21
CA TRP A 136 33.15 -11.03 -22.81
C TRP A 136 33.36 -12.38 -22.13
N ILE A 137 32.69 -12.65 -21.02
CA ILE A 137 32.69 -13.94 -20.34
C ILE A 137 31.41 -14.67 -20.73
N ALA A 138 31.52 -15.93 -21.14
CA ALA A 138 30.40 -16.79 -21.51
C ALA A 138 30.25 -17.95 -20.51
N PRO A 139 29.40 -17.83 -19.47
CA PRO A 139 29.21 -18.88 -18.47
C PRO A 139 28.58 -20.17 -19.04
N LYS A 140 27.85 -20.07 -20.16
CA LYS A 140 27.20 -21.21 -20.83
C LYS A 140 27.82 -21.47 -22.20
N PRO A 141 27.95 -22.74 -22.64
CA PRO A 141 28.45 -23.08 -23.98
C PRO A 141 27.68 -22.39 -25.12
N GLN A 142 26.37 -22.23 -24.98
CA GLN A 142 25.47 -21.58 -25.95
C GLN A 142 25.79 -20.08 -26.17
N ALA A 143 26.48 -19.45 -25.22
CA ALA A 143 26.91 -18.06 -25.31
C ALA A 143 28.26 -17.87 -26.01
N VAL A 144 29.06 -18.93 -26.22
CA VAL A 144 30.41 -18.85 -26.81
C VAL A 144 30.39 -18.20 -28.20
N ILE A 145 29.36 -18.49 -29.01
CA ILE A 145 29.19 -17.87 -30.33
C ILE A 145 29.00 -16.35 -30.21
N THR A 146 28.24 -15.89 -29.21
CA THR A 146 28.06 -14.45 -28.94
C THR A 146 29.37 -13.84 -28.46
N LYS A 147 30.06 -14.48 -27.52
CA LYS A 147 31.38 -14.04 -27.02
C LYS A 147 32.35 -13.82 -28.18
N LEU A 148 32.54 -14.81 -29.06
CA LEU A 148 33.46 -14.68 -30.20
C LEU A 148 33.08 -13.53 -31.14
N LYS A 149 31.78 -13.36 -31.42
CA LYS A 149 31.29 -12.26 -32.24
C LYS A 149 31.56 -10.89 -31.61
N TRP A 150 31.32 -10.76 -30.31
CA TRP A 150 31.43 -9.48 -29.59
C TRP A 150 32.88 -9.15 -29.24
N ASP A 151 33.72 -10.13 -28.88
CA ASP A 151 35.17 -9.96 -28.65
C ASP A 151 35.91 -9.45 -29.90
N ASN A 152 35.44 -9.84 -31.08
CA ASN A 152 35.96 -9.40 -32.37
C ASN A 152 35.46 -7.99 -32.76
N ASN A 153 34.43 -7.47 -32.10
CA ASN A 153 33.89 -6.14 -32.39
C ASN A 153 34.52 -5.08 -31.46
N LYS A 154 35.74 -4.66 -31.78
CA LYS A 154 36.49 -3.66 -30.97
C LYS A 154 35.78 -2.31 -30.86
N ALA A 155 35.03 -1.90 -31.88
CA ALA A 155 34.25 -0.66 -31.82
C ALA A 155 33.15 -0.73 -30.76
N SER A 156 32.41 -1.85 -30.69
CA SER A 156 31.36 -2.04 -29.68
C SER A 156 31.93 -2.15 -28.26
N ILE A 157 33.08 -2.81 -28.08
CA ILE A 157 33.79 -2.85 -26.79
C ILE A 157 34.17 -1.44 -26.35
N ALA A 158 34.76 -0.64 -27.24
CA ALA A 158 35.13 0.74 -26.93
C ALA A 158 33.90 1.60 -26.59
N GLN A 159 32.78 1.40 -27.30
CA GLN A 159 31.52 2.09 -27.02
C GLN A 159 30.97 1.75 -25.64
N TRP A 160 30.92 0.46 -25.27
CA TRP A 160 30.45 0.04 -23.95
C TRP A 160 31.38 0.50 -22.83
N LYS A 161 32.69 0.41 -23.03
CA LYS A 161 33.68 0.96 -22.09
C LYS A 161 33.46 2.46 -21.88
N ASN A 162 33.32 3.23 -22.95
CA ASN A 162 33.05 4.67 -22.86
C ASN A 162 31.73 4.96 -22.15
N TYR A 163 30.67 4.21 -22.47
CA TYR A 163 29.39 4.37 -21.81
C TYR A 163 29.50 4.10 -20.30
N LEU A 164 30.05 2.96 -19.90
CA LEU A 164 30.11 2.53 -18.51
C LEU A 164 31.06 3.37 -17.65
N THR A 165 32.13 3.93 -18.23
CA THR A 165 33.16 4.67 -17.48
C THR A 165 33.04 6.19 -17.57
N GLN A 166 32.35 6.74 -18.58
CA GLN A 166 32.25 8.19 -18.81
C GLN A 166 30.78 8.66 -18.84
N VAL A 167 29.99 8.13 -19.78
CA VAL A 167 28.62 8.62 -20.01
C VAL A 167 27.70 8.29 -18.84
N CYS A 168 27.72 7.05 -18.36
CA CYS A 168 26.91 6.60 -17.24
C CYS A 168 27.19 7.41 -15.95
N PRO A 169 28.44 7.59 -15.49
CA PRO A 169 28.69 8.37 -14.27
C PRO A 169 28.35 9.86 -14.43
N GLU A 170 28.46 10.44 -15.64
CA GLU A 170 27.97 11.81 -15.90
C GLU A 170 26.45 11.92 -15.69
N TRP A 171 25.68 10.98 -16.26
CA TRP A 171 24.23 10.92 -16.03
C TRP A 171 23.85 10.59 -14.59
N LEU A 172 24.58 9.68 -13.94
CA LEU A 172 24.39 9.33 -12.54
C LEU A 172 24.52 10.56 -11.64
N LYS A 173 25.60 11.33 -11.77
CA LYS A 173 25.81 12.58 -11.01
C LYS A 173 24.65 13.56 -11.23
N LYS A 174 24.27 13.75 -12.48
CA LYS A 174 23.16 14.63 -12.88
C LYS A 174 21.83 14.21 -12.26
N TYR A 175 21.50 12.91 -12.27
CA TYR A 175 20.25 12.42 -11.66
C TYR A 175 20.29 12.43 -10.13
N VAL A 176 21.46 12.20 -9.50
CA VAL A 176 21.64 12.39 -8.05
C VAL A 176 21.35 13.84 -7.68
N ASP A 177 21.81 14.81 -8.49
CA ASP A 177 21.53 16.23 -8.26
C ASP A 177 20.03 16.54 -8.40
N TYR A 178 19.33 15.96 -9.38
CA TYR A 178 17.89 16.12 -9.54
C TYR A 178 17.10 15.57 -8.36
N GLY A 179 17.42 14.34 -7.95
CA GLY A 179 16.72 13.63 -6.88
C GLY A 179 17.24 13.97 -5.49
N ARG A 180 18.21 14.87 -5.33
CA ARG A 180 18.99 15.04 -4.08
C ARG A 180 18.13 15.20 -2.84
N SER A 181 17.09 16.05 -2.92
CA SER A 181 16.18 16.31 -1.80
C SER A 181 15.37 15.07 -1.41
N SER A 182 15.01 14.23 -2.38
CA SER A 182 14.26 12.99 -2.17
C SER A 182 15.17 11.83 -1.77
N LEU A 183 16.29 11.61 -2.46
CA LEU A 183 17.23 10.50 -2.24
C LEU A 183 17.93 10.60 -0.88
N LEU A 184 18.29 11.82 -0.47
CA LEU A 184 18.93 12.07 0.83
C LEU A 184 17.92 12.37 1.94
N ARG A 185 16.60 12.30 1.64
CA ARG A 185 15.59 12.40 2.68
C ARG A 185 15.74 11.18 3.57
N THR A 186 15.88 11.43 4.86
CA THR A 186 15.85 10.38 5.87
C THR A 186 14.83 10.77 6.92
N ALA A 187 13.86 9.90 7.14
CA ALA A 187 12.93 10.01 8.24
C ALA A 187 13.02 8.71 9.05
N LEU A 188 13.26 8.82 10.35
CA LEU A 188 13.25 7.68 11.26
C LEU A 188 11.80 7.39 11.68
N PRO A 189 11.43 6.11 11.85
CA PRO A 189 10.08 5.78 12.30
C PRO A 189 9.85 6.14 13.77
N SER A 190 8.59 6.30 14.12
CA SER A 190 8.11 5.97 15.46
C SER A 190 7.82 4.47 15.52
N VAL A 191 8.35 3.77 16.52
CA VAL A 191 8.09 2.35 16.76
C VAL A 191 7.18 2.19 17.98
N SER A 192 6.18 1.31 17.87
CA SER A 192 5.25 1.02 18.96
C SER A 192 4.90 -0.47 19.01
N LEU A 193 4.68 -0.97 20.23
CA LEU A 193 4.19 -2.32 20.46
C LEU A 193 2.67 -2.28 20.61
N LEU A 194 1.96 -3.01 19.77
CA LEU A 194 0.50 -3.02 19.69
C LEU A 194 -0.02 -4.43 19.94
N GLN A 195 -1.10 -4.55 20.72
CA GLN A 195 -1.75 -5.83 20.95
C GLN A 195 -3.28 -5.67 21.01
N LYS A 196 -4.00 -6.42 20.17
CA LYS A 196 -5.47 -6.35 20.11
C LYS A 196 -6.11 -6.94 21.36
N THR A 197 -5.69 -8.14 21.76
CA THR A 197 -6.11 -8.84 22.98
C THR A 197 -4.90 -9.52 23.63
N PRO A 198 -4.93 -9.87 24.93
CA PRO A 198 -3.82 -10.57 25.57
C PRO A 198 -3.41 -11.90 24.92
N SER A 199 -4.32 -12.51 24.14
CA SER A 199 -4.07 -13.74 23.39
C SER A 199 -3.63 -13.50 21.94
N SER A 200 -3.66 -12.26 21.45
CA SER A 200 -3.20 -11.91 20.11
C SER A 200 -1.67 -11.82 20.08
N PRO A 201 -1.03 -12.10 18.93
CA PRO A 201 0.37 -11.75 18.72
C PRO A 201 0.64 -10.28 19.04
N VAL A 202 1.84 -9.99 19.53
CA VAL A 202 2.30 -8.61 19.75
C VAL A 202 2.87 -8.09 18.44
N SER A 203 2.28 -7.02 17.93
CA SER A 203 2.72 -6.36 16.71
C SER A 203 3.74 -5.27 17.05
N CYS A 204 4.96 -5.40 16.57
CA CYS A 204 5.89 -4.28 16.52
C CYS A 204 5.58 -3.48 15.25
N HIS A 205 5.11 -2.25 15.39
CA HIS A 205 4.70 -1.39 14.28
C HIS A 205 5.60 -0.17 14.20
N ALA A 206 6.22 0.03 13.04
CA ALA A 206 6.99 1.21 12.71
C ALA A 206 6.25 2.03 11.65
N THR A 207 6.15 3.33 11.84
CA THR A 207 5.55 4.25 10.87
C THR A 207 6.27 5.58 10.84
N GLY A 208 6.25 6.27 9.69
CA GLY A 208 6.89 7.58 9.51
C GLY A 208 8.31 7.49 8.98
N PHE A 209 8.76 6.34 8.48
CA PHE A 209 10.13 6.19 7.98
C PHE A 209 10.26 6.44 6.49
N TYR A 210 11.44 6.86 6.05
CA TYR A 210 11.79 7.02 4.64
C TYR A 210 13.32 6.90 4.48
N PRO A 211 13.84 6.22 3.45
CA PRO A 211 13.13 5.59 2.31
C PRO A 211 12.43 4.27 2.66
N ASP A 212 11.77 3.64 1.68
CA ASP A 212 11.14 2.30 1.76
C ASP A 212 12.13 1.13 1.86
N ARG A 213 13.38 1.40 2.23
CA ARG A 213 14.41 0.37 2.42
C ARG A 213 14.69 0.20 3.89
N ALA A 214 13.92 -0.67 4.53
CA ALA A 214 14.09 -0.98 5.94
C ALA A 214 13.86 -2.47 6.22
N MET A 215 14.43 -2.92 7.32
CA MET A 215 14.22 -4.25 7.86
C MET A 215 13.68 -4.16 9.28
N MET A 216 12.77 -5.08 9.61
CA MET A 216 12.24 -5.24 10.95
C MET A 216 12.19 -6.72 11.29
N PHE A 217 12.68 -7.06 12.47
CA PHE A 217 12.73 -8.43 12.96
C PHE A 217 12.72 -8.45 14.48
N TRP A 218 12.42 -9.62 15.04
CA TRP A 218 12.48 -9.86 16.48
C TRP A 218 13.78 -10.56 16.84
N ARG A 219 14.34 -10.21 18.00
CA ARG A 219 15.43 -10.95 18.62
C ARG A 219 15.01 -11.51 19.96
N LYS A 220 15.69 -12.58 20.36
CA LYS A 220 15.71 -13.09 21.73
C LYS A 220 17.14 -13.23 22.19
N ASP A 221 17.46 -12.61 23.32
CA ASP A 221 18.81 -12.62 23.91
C ASP A 221 19.91 -12.19 22.89
N GLY A 222 19.56 -11.36 21.91
CA GLY A 222 20.45 -10.86 20.86
C GLY A 222 20.50 -11.67 19.56
N GLU A 223 19.83 -12.82 19.47
CA GLU A 223 19.75 -13.63 18.25
C GLU A 223 18.43 -13.40 17.51
N GLU A 224 18.46 -13.30 16.17
CA GLU A 224 17.27 -13.11 15.33
C GLU A 224 16.35 -14.34 15.37
N LEU A 225 15.04 -14.08 15.49
CA LEU A 225 14.00 -15.09 15.50
C LEU A 225 13.28 -15.14 14.14
N HIS A 226 13.18 -16.34 13.58
CA HIS A 226 12.41 -16.62 12.37
C HIS A 226 11.14 -17.43 12.64
N GLU A 227 11.11 -18.22 13.73
CA GLU A 227 9.93 -18.98 14.14
C GLU A 227 8.93 -18.07 14.89
N ASP A 228 7.64 -18.31 14.69
CA ASP A 228 6.54 -17.57 15.35
C ASP A 228 6.52 -16.05 15.10
N VAL A 229 7.23 -15.59 14.06
CA VAL A 229 7.26 -14.21 13.60
C VAL A 229 6.60 -14.12 12.21
N ASP A 230 5.57 -13.28 12.11
CA ASP A 230 4.97 -12.90 10.84
C ASP A 230 5.42 -11.47 10.46
N ARG A 231 6.25 -11.36 9.43
CA ARG A 231 6.79 -10.08 8.95
C ARG A 231 5.89 -9.52 7.85
N GLY A 232 5.31 -8.36 8.13
CA GLY A 232 4.51 -7.62 7.15
C GLY A 232 5.36 -6.93 6.08
N GLU A 233 4.68 -6.55 5.00
CA GLU A 233 5.23 -5.75 3.91
C GLU A 233 5.40 -4.28 4.32
N ILE A 234 6.16 -3.54 3.50
CA ILE A 234 6.30 -2.09 3.62
C ILE A 234 5.13 -1.44 2.91
N LEU A 235 4.35 -0.66 3.66
CA LEU A 235 3.17 0.04 3.15
C LEU A 235 3.42 1.54 3.11
N PRO A 236 2.93 2.26 2.09
CA PRO A 236 3.06 3.71 2.01
C PRO A 236 2.10 4.43 2.97
N ASN A 237 2.51 5.60 3.44
CA ASN A 237 1.67 6.57 4.16
C ASN A 237 1.29 7.73 3.21
N HIS A 238 0.22 8.45 3.56
CA HIS A 238 -0.28 9.60 2.79
C HIS A 238 0.67 10.80 2.76
N ASP A 239 1.57 10.91 3.74
CA ASP A 239 2.58 11.97 3.86
C ASP A 239 3.87 11.66 3.07
N GLY A 240 3.88 10.56 2.31
CA GLY A 240 5.03 10.08 1.54
C GLY A 240 6.10 9.40 2.38
N THR A 241 5.83 9.05 3.63
CA THR A 241 6.64 8.12 4.44
C THR A 241 6.10 6.68 4.30
N PHE A 242 6.69 5.74 5.02
CA PHE A 242 6.33 4.33 4.99
C PHE A 242 6.06 3.79 6.41
N GLN A 243 5.39 2.65 6.44
CA GLN A 243 5.11 1.87 7.64
C GLN A 243 5.33 0.38 7.39
N MET A 244 5.61 -0.38 8.45
CA MET A 244 5.69 -1.85 8.41
C MET A 244 5.43 -2.43 9.80
N ARG A 245 5.21 -3.74 9.88
CA ARG A 245 5.07 -4.45 11.15
C ARG A 245 5.73 -5.81 11.16
N ALA A 246 6.09 -6.29 12.34
CA ALA A 246 6.48 -7.66 12.62
C ALA A 246 5.71 -8.17 13.83
N ASP A 247 4.90 -9.21 13.63
CA ASP A 247 4.00 -9.76 14.63
C ASP A 247 4.65 -11.00 15.27
N LEU A 248 4.84 -10.99 16.59
CA LEU A 248 5.43 -12.09 17.36
C LEU A 248 4.35 -12.79 18.19
N ASN A 249 4.23 -14.11 18.03
CA ASN A 249 3.37 -14.92 18.88
C ASN A 249 4.09 -15.32 20.17
N ILE A 250 3.62 -14.78 21.31
CA ILE A 250 4.18 -15.04 22.65
C ILE A 250 3.20 -15.81 23.55
N SER A 251 2.17 -16.44 22.97
CA SER A 251 1.12 -17.13 23.73
C SER A 251 1.63 -18.26 24.65
N SER A 252 2.79 -18.85 24.33
CA SER A 252 3.46 -19.89 25.11
C SER A 252 4.53 -19.36 26.07
N VAL A 253 4.80 -18.05 26.09
CA VAL A 253 5.90 -17.42 26.81
C VAL A 253 5.39 -16.70 28.06
N SER A 254 6.04 -16.96 29.19
CA SER A 254 5.74 -16.28 30.46
C SER A 254 6.00 -14.76 30.34
N PRO A 255 5.16 -13.88 30.93
CA PRO A 255 5.42 -12.43 30.93
C PRO A 255 6.78 -12.03 31.52
N GLU A 256 7.34 -12.85 32.41
CA GLU A 256 8.65 -12.64 33.02
C GLU A 256 9.80 -12.76 32.01
N ASP A 257 9.63 -13.63 31.00
CA ASP A 257 10.60 -13.86 29.93
C ASP A 257 10.48 -12.85 28.78
N TRP A 258 9.42 -12.02 28.73
CA TRP A 258 9.18 -11.09 27.62
C TRP A 258 10.33 -10.10 27.44
N ARG A 259 11.00 -9.68 28.53
CA ARG A 259 12.13 -8.74 28.50
C ARG A 259 13.37 -9.26 27.78
N ARG A 260 13.42 -10.55 27.48
CA ARG A 260 14.47 -11.18 26.66
C ARG A 260 14.28 -10.93 25.17
N TYR A 261 13.10 -10.43 24.78
CA TYR A 261 12.73 -10.16 23.41
C TYR A 261 12.83 -8.67 23.12
N ASP A 262 13.36 -8.33 21.94
CA ASP A 262 13.34 -6.97 21.43
C ASP A 262 13.03 -6.97 19.93
N CYS A 263 12.28 -5.95 19.51
CA CYS A 263 12.04 -5.65 18.11
C CYS A 263 13.13 -4.71 17.62
N VAL A 264 13.75 -5.05 16.50
CA VAL A 264 14.81 -4.26 15.88
C VAL A 264 14.30 -3.70 14.56
N PHE A 265 14.48 -2.41 14.36
CA PHE A 265 14.24 -1.72 13.10
C PHE A 265 15.55 -1.14 12.56
N GLN A 266 15.85 -1.46 11.30
CA GLN A 266 17.04 -1.01 10.59
C GLN A 266 16.63 -0.24 9.34
N LEU A 267 17.04 1.02 9.23
CA LEU A 267 16.82 1.85 8.06
C LEU A 267 18.07 1.88 7.18
N SER A 268 17.90 1.65 5.87
CA SER A 268 18.99 1.72 4.91
C SER A 268 19.64 3.11 4.93
N GLY A 269 20.98 3.14 5.01
CA GLY A 269 21.76 4.38 5.07
C GLY A 269 21.90 4.98 6.47
N VAL A 270 21.27 4.41 7.49
CA VAL A 270 21.41 4.81 8.90
C VAL A 270 22.18 3.73 9.65
N LYS A 271 23.20 4.12 10.41
CA LYS A 271 24.05 3.18 11.18
C LYS A 271 23.43 2.72 12.50
N GLU A 272 22.48 3.49 13.02
CA GLU A 272 21.88 3.26 14.33
C GLU A 272 20.57 2.48 14.18
N ASP A 273 20.50 1.35 14.86
CA ASP A 273 19.30 0.51 14.93
C ASP A 273 18.33 1.06 15.98
N ILE A 274 17.03 1.04 15.69
CA ILE A 274 16.00 1.35 16.67
C ILE A 274 15.58 0.04 17.34
N ILE A 275 15.85 -0.08 18.63
CA ILE A 275 15.55 -1.29 19.41
C ILE A 275 14.42 -0.97 20.40
N THR A 276 13.31 -1.70 20.31
CA THR A 276 12.17 -1.60 21.21
C THR A 276 12.02 -2.89 22.00
N LYS A 277 12.26 -2.84 23.31
CA LYS A 277 12.16 -4.02 24.18
C LYS A 277 10.71 -4.39 24.40
N LEU A 278 10.42 -5.70 24.43
CA LEU A 278 9.10 -6.18 24.79
C LEU A 278 8.90 -6.05 26.30
N ASP A 279 8.17 -5.01 26.71
CA ASP A 279 7.67 -4.84 28.07
C ASP A 279 6.15 -4.68 28.04
N GLN A 280 5.47 -5.40 28.93
CA GLN A 280 4.01 -5.35 29.07
C GLN A 280 3.48 -3.93 29.27
N ALA A 281 4.23 -3.07 29.97
CA ALA A 281 3.84 -1.68 30.23
C ALA A 281 3.89 -0.79 28.96
N GLU A 282 4.67 -1.18 27.95
CA GLU A 282 4.82 -0.42 26.70
C GLU A 282 3.82 -0.86 25.62
N ILE A 283 3.15 -2.01 25.80
CA ILE A 283 2.16 -2.52 24.87
C ILE A 283 0.89 -1.66 24.92
N ARG A 284 0.53 -1.08 23.77
CA ARG A 284 -0.71 -0.34 23.59
C ARG A 284 -1.83 -1.27 23.16
N THR A 285 -2.96 -1.20 23.87
CA THR A 285 -4.17 -1.95 23.56
C THR A 285 -5.39 -1.04 23.57
N ASN A 286 -6.31 -1.23 22.62
CA ASN A 286 -7.54 -0.44 22.51
C ASN A 286 -8.69 -1.01 23.37
N ARG A 287 -8.39 -1.89 24.33
CA ARG A 287 -9.40 -2.51 25.17
C ARG A 287 -9.91 -1.49 26.19
N GLU A 288 -11.21 -1.17 26.15
CA GLU A 288 -11.90 -0.54 27.27
C GLU A 288 -11.66 -1.40 28.51
N THR A 289 -11.03 -0.82 29.53
CA THR A 289 -10.78 -1.50 30.79
C THR A 289 -12.12 -1.90 31.40
N SER A 290 -12.43 -3.20 31.42
CA SER A 290 -13.66 -3.75 32.00
C SER A 290 -13.68 -3.68 33.54
N SER A 291 -13.00 -2.69 34.14
CA SER A 291 -13.09 -2.37 35.55
C SER A 291 -14.46 -1.79 35.91
N ASP A 292 -15.11 -1.10 34.95
CA ASP A 292 -16.43 -0.50 35.17
C ASP A 292 -17.52 -1.56 35.39
N VAL A 293 -17.53 -2.64 34.61
CA VAL A 293 -18.57 -3.68 34.72
C VAL A 293 -18.52 -4.36 36.09
N THR A 294 -17.33 -4.59 36.65
CA THR A 294 -17.18 -5.21 37.99
C THR A 294 -17.65 -4.27 39.10
N VAL A 295 -17.36 -2.97 39.00
CA VAL A 295 -17.83 -1.96 39.96
C VAL A 295 -19.35 -1.79 39.88
N PHE A 296 -19.94 -1.74 38.68
CA PHE A 296 -21.39 -1.67 38.50
C PHE A 296 -22.12 -2.90 39.02
N ILE A 297 -21.56 -4.10 38.85
CA ILE A 297 -22.14 -5.34 39.41
C ILE A 297 -22.12 -5.31 40.95
N ILE A 298 -21.00 -4.91 41.57
CA ILE A 298 -20.90 -4.81 43.04
C ILE A 298 -21.89 -3.76 43.57
N ALA A 299 -21.97 -2.59 42.94
CA ALA A 299 -22.92 -1.54 43.32
C ALA A 299 -24.37 -2.01 43.20
N ALA A 300 -24.73 -2.69 42.11
CA ALA A 300 -26.08 -3.22 41.90
C ALA A 300 -26.46 -4.28 42.95
N VAL A 301 -25.54 -5.19 43.30
CA VAL A 301 -25.77 -6.22 44.33
C VAL A 301 -26.00 -5.58 45.71
N VAL A 302 -25.24 -4.55 46.06
CA VAL A 302 -25.40 -3.82 47.32
C VAL A 302 -26.77 -3.12 47.37
N VAL A 303 -27.18 -2.45 46.28
CA VAL A 303 -28.48 -1.77 46.20
C VAL A 303 -29.64 -2.77 46.31
N VAL A 304 -29.58 -3.89 45.58
CA VAL A 304 -30.62 -4.93 45.65
C VAL A 304 -30.73 -5.53 47.05
N SER A 305 -29.59 -5.75 47.70
CA SER A 305 -29.55 -6.26 49.09
C SER A 305 -30.20 -5.27 50.07
N LEU A 306 -29.93 -3.97 49.93
CA LEU A 306 -30.55 -2.93 50.75
C LEU A 306 -32.07 -2.83 50.52
N VAL A 307 -32.53 -2.92 49.26
CA VAL A 307 -33.96 -2.90 48.93
C VAL A 307 -34.67 -4.12 49.51
N LEU A 308 -34.08 -5.31 49.45
CA LEU A 308 -34.63 -6.51 50.07
C LEU A 308 -34.77 -6.37 51.59
N ILE A 309 -33.77 -5.79 52.26
CA ILE A 309 -33.84 -5.50 53.70
C ILE A 309 -34.99 -4.53 54.00
N ILE A 310 -35.14 -3.47 53.21
CA ILE A 310 -36.24 -2.51 53.37
C ILE A 310 -37.60 -3.19 53.17
N ILE A 311 -37.75 -4.07 52.17
CA ILE A 311 -39.00 -4.82 51.94
C ILE A 311 -39.31 -5.76 53.11
N ILE A 312 -38.30 -6.42 53.68
CA ILE A 312 -38.47 -7.28 54.87
C ILE A 312 -38.91 -6.43 56.07
N VAL A 313 -38.31 -5.27 56.28
CA VAL A 313 -38.69 -4.34 57.37
C VAL A 313 -40.11 -3.80 57.17
N ILE A 314 -40.48 -3.38 55.95
CA ILE A 314 -41.84 -2.93 55.63
C ILE A 314 -42.83 -4.08 55.79
N GLY A 315 -42.51 -5.28 55.33
CA GLY A 315 -43.33 -6.48 55.51
C GLY A 315 -43.55 -6.82 56.98
N PHE A 316 -42.51 -6.68 57.81
CA PHE A 316 -42.59 -6.87 59.26
C PHE A 316 -43.42 -5.79 59.95
N VAL A 317 -43.30 -4.52 59.52
CA VAL A 317 -44.12 -3.40 60.01
C VAL A 317 -45.58 -3.57 59.60
N VAL A 318 -45.87 -3.96 58.36
CA VAL A 318 -47.22 -4.25 57.84
C VAL A 318 -47.84 -5.47 58.52
N TYR A 319 -47.03 -6.49 58.81
CA TYR A 319 -47.45 -7.63 59.63
C TYR A 319 -47.84 -7.20 61.05
N LYS A 320 -47.14 -6.22 61.64
CA LYS A 320 -47.53 -5.61 62.93
C LYS A 320 -48.72 -4.66 62.83
N THR A 321 -48.92 -3.97 61.72
CA THR A 321 -50.04 -3.02 61.54
C THR A 321 -51.32 -3.67 60.99
N LYS A 322 -51.33 -4.99 60.72
CA LYS A 322 -52.56 -5.78 60.51
C LYS A 322 -53.34 -6.07 61.81
N LYS A 323 -53.40 -5.05 62.68
CA LYS A 323 -54.49 -4.81 63.63
C LYS A 323 -54.97 -3.35 63.42
N GLY A 324 -55.68 -3.13 62.31
CA GLY A 324 -56.32 -1.84 62.00
C GLY A 324 -56.58 -1.59 60.50
N LYS A 325 -57.84 -1.73 60.08
CA LYS A 325 -58.48 -1.26 58.83
C LYS A 325 -58.23 0.25 58.55
N SER A 326 -58.42 0.88 57.39
CA SER A 326 -58.77 0.59 55.98
C SER A 326 -58.70 1.94 55.21
N GLU A 327 -58.29 1.89 53.94
CA GLU A 327 -58.60 2.74 52.74
C GLU A 327 -58.96 4.24 52.82
N LYS A 328 -58.37 5.05 51.91
CA LYS A 328 -59.06 5.58 50.69
C LYS A 328 -58.13 6.27 49.68
N SER A 329 -58.55 6.18 48.42
CA SER A 329 -58.04 6.71 47.15
C SER A 329 -58.40 8.20 46.96
N SER A 330 -57.60 8.97 46.20
CA SER A 330 -57.99 9.60 44.92
C SER A 330 -56.98 10.66 44.42
N GLN A 331 -57.04 10.91 43.12
CA GLN A 331 -56.06 11.43 42.17
C GLN A 331 -56.45 12.84 41.68
N GLN A 332 -55.52 13.79 41.46
CA GLN A 332 -55.50 14.71 40.29
C GLN A 332 -54.36 15.77 40.31
N ASN A 333 -54.01 16.17 39.07
CA ASN A 333 -52.94 17.03 38.56
C ASN A 333 -52.89 18.48 39.07
N SER A 334 -51.73 19.14 38.91
CA SER A 334 -51.61 20.39 38.12
C SER A 334 -50.15 20.83 37.95
N ASP A 335 -49.81 21.22 36.72
CA ASP A 335 -48.59 21.89 36.30
C ASP A 335 -48.35 23.24 36.97
N THR A 336 -47.09 23.65 37.13
CA THR A 336 -46.70 25.07 37.16
C THR A 336 -45.28 25.23 36.60
N SER A 337 -45.18 25.78 35.39
CA SER A 337 -43.93 26.26 34.77
C SER A 337 -43.67 27.71 35.22
N SER A 338 -42.45 27.98 35.68
CA SER A 338 -41.93 29.33 35.97
C SER A 338 -40.65 29.57 35.19
N CYS A 339 -40.63 30.64 34.39
CA CYS A 339 -39.45 31.16 33.71
C CYS A 339 -38.55 31.93 34.69
N ILE A 340 -37.21 31.86 34.51
CA ILE A 340 -36.27 33.00 34.53
C ILE A 340 -34.99 32.55 33.81
N SER A 341 -34.47 33.51 33.05
CA SER A 341 -33.48 33.49 31.98
C SER A 341 -32.02 33.45 32.40
N ASP A 342 -31.23 32.86 31.50
CA ASP A 342 -29.88 33.19 31.00
C ASP A 342 -28.82 33.72 31.97
N ASP A 343 -27.70 32.97 32.03
CA ASP A 343 -26.41 33.60 31.78
C ASP A 343 -25.53 32.73 30.88
N SER A 344 -24.78 33.43 30.05
CA SER A 344 -24.15 32.97 28.82
C SER A 344 -22.70 32.55 29.02
N ALA A 345 -22.30 31.45 28.38
CA ALA A 345 -20.90 31.17 28.07
C ALA A 345 -20.82 30.72 26.61
N LYS A 346 -20.20 31.58 25.78
CA LYS A 346 -19.94 31.36 24.36
C LYS A 346 -18.94 30.21 24.19
N GLU A 347 -19.34 29.19 23.45
CA GLU A 347 -18.42 28.28 22.78
C GLU A 347 -18.55 28.53 21.26
N SER A 348 -17.42 28.82 20.63
CA SER A 348 -17.32 29.19 19.23
C SER A 348 -17.33 27.94 18.35
N ASP A 349 -18.49 27.55 17.84
CA ASP A 349 -18.58 26.53 16.80
C ASP A 349 -18.13 27.09 15.45
N LYS A 350 -16.94 26.69 15.02
CA LYS A 350 -16.49 26.80 13.63
C LYS A 350 -17.06 25.59 12.90
N ALA A 351 -18.22 25.75 12.26
CA ALA A 351 -18.80 24.73 11.40
C ALA A 351 -17.80 24.30 10.32
N LEU A 352 -17.28 23.08 10.44
CA LEU A 352 -16.55 22.40 9.39
C LEU A 352 -17.54 22.09 8.27
N MET A 353 -17.37 22.70 7.09
CA MET A 353 -18.25 22.45 5.94
C MET A 353 -18.22 20.95 5.61
N LYS A 354 -19.35 20.26 5.74
CA LYS A 354 -19.53 18.86 5.33
C LYS A 354 -20.05 18.83 3.90
N ALA A 355 -19.45 18.00 3.06
CA ALA A 355 -19.91 17.78 1.68
C ALA A 355 -20.50 16.37 1.58
N LEU A 356 -21.71 16.26 1.02
CA LEU A 356 -22.36 14.97 0.74
C LEU A 356 -21.95 14.47 -0.65
N PRO A 357 -21.81 13.15 -0.85
CA PRO A 357 -21.40 12.61 -2.15
C PRO A 357 -22.51 12.70 -3.19
N SER A 358 -22.09 12.66 -4.46
CA SER A 358 -22.91 12.11 -5.54
C SER A 358 -22.65 10.60 -5.62
N VAL A 359 -23.71 9.80 -5.56
CA VAL A 359 -23.64 8.33 -5.66
C VAL A 359 -24.18 7.89 -7.03
N SER A 360 -23.49 6.95 -7.67
CA SER A 360 -23.87 6.41 -8.97
C SER A 360 -23.56 4.92 -9.10
N LEU A 361 -24.38 4.19 -9.84
CA LEU A 361 -24.15 2.79 -10.16
C LEU A 361 -23.49 2.67 -11.54
N LEU A 362 -22.35 1.97 -11.59
CA LEU A 362 -21.52 1.83 -12.78
C LEU A 362 -21.33 0.35 -13.11
N GLN A 363 -21.38 0.00 -14.40
CA GLN A 363 -21.07 -1.36 -14.86
C GLN A 363 -20.29 -1.32 -16.18
N LYS A 364 -19.14 -2.01 -16.21
CA LYS A 364 -18.25 -2.02 -17.39
C LYS A 364 -18.80 -2.90 -18.53
N THR A 365 -19.23 -4.12 -18.20
CA THR A 365 -19.86 -5.09 -19.10
C THR A 365 -21.00 -5.80 -18.37
N PRO A 366 -21.96 -6.45 -19.06
CA PRO A 366 -23.05 -7.20 -18.40
C PRO A 366 -22.57 -8.33 -17.47
N SER A 367 -21.34 -8.82 -17.67
CA SER A 367 -20.68 -9.83 -16.84
C SER A 367 -19.76 -9.26 -15.76
N SER A 368 -19.56 -7.94 -15.72
CA SER A 368 -18.75 -7.29 -14.68
C SER A 368 -19.57 -7.06 -13.40
N PRO A 369 -18.93 -7.03 -12.23
CA PRO A 369 -19.56 -6.56 -11.00
C PRO A 369 -20.16 -5.17 -11.17
N VAL A 370 -21.25 -4.89 -10.46
CA VAL A 370 -21.86 -3.56 -10.42
C VAL A 370 -21.17 -2.76 -9.32
N SER A 371 -20.59 -1.63 -9.70
CA SER A 371 -19.88 -0.73 -8.80
C SER A 371 -20.81 0.36 -8.31
N CYS A 372 -21.03 0.46 -7.01
CA CYS A 372 -21.60 1.65 -6.39
C CYS A 372 -20.46 2.62 -6.11
N HIS A 373 -20.47 3.79 -6.75
CA HIS A 373 -19.41 4.79 -6.66
C HIS A 373 -19.94 6.09 -6.06
N ALA A 374 -19.32 6.52 -4.97
CA ALA A 374 -19.60 7.78 -4.30
C ALA A 374 -18.44 8.74 -4.52
N THR A 375 -18.70 10.00 -4.89
CA THR A 375 -17.66 11.03 -5.10
C THR A 375 -18.12 12.39 -4.58
N GLY A 376 -17.18 13.22 -4.11
CA GLY A 376 -17.48 14.59 -3.68
C GLY A 376 -17.83 14.73 -2.20
N PHE A 377 -17.52 13.74 -1.35
CA PHE A 377 -17.84 13.82 0.08
C PHE A 377 -16.68 14.32 0.94
N TYR A 378 -17.00 14.90 2.10
CA TYR A 378 -16.05 15.33 3.12
C TYR A 378 -16.74 15.39 4.49
N PRO A 379 -16.12 14.89 5.58
CA PRO A 379 -14.75 14.38 5.69
C PRO A 379 -14.56 12.94 5.16
N ASP A 380 -13.34 12.40 5.21
CA ASP A 380 -12.97 11.03 4.77
C ASP A 380 -13.53 9.89 5.64
N ARG A 381 -14.28 10.20 6.69
CA ARG A 381 -14.88 9.20 7.56
C ARG A 381 -16.25 8.81 7.02
N ALA A 382 -16.27 7.86 6.09
CA ALA A 382 -17.50 7.34 5.52
C ALA A 382 -17.43 5.81 5.35
N MET A 383 -18.59 5.17 5.29
CA MET A 383 -18.74 3.74 5.03
C MET A 383 -19.68 3.52 3.87
N MET A 384 -19.39 2.51 3.06
CA MET A 384 -20.27 2.10 1.97
C MET A 384 -20.36 0.58 1.90
N PHE A 385 -21.59 0.08 1.80
CA PHE A 385 -21.88 -1.35 1.81
C PHE A 385 -23.16 -1.66 1.02
N TRP A 386 -23.32 -2.92 0.67
CA TRP A 386 -24.51 -3.43 -0.01
C TRP A 386 -25.43 -4.12 0.99
N ARG A 387 -26.73 -3.96 0.79
CA ARG A 387 -27.77 -4.71 1.48
C ARG A 387 -28.57 -5.55 0.51
N LYS A 388 -29.13 -6.64 1.00
CA LYS A 388 -30.16 -7.44 0.35
C LYS A 388 -31.34 -7.59 1.30
N ASP A 389 -32.52 -7.17 0.85
CA ASP A 389 -33.76 -7.19 1.66
C ASP A 389 -33.60 -6.52 3.04
N GLY A 390 -32.70 -5.54 3.15
CA GLY A 390 -32.42 -4.80 4.39
C GLY A 390 -31.29 -5.36 5.27
N GLU A 391 -30.70 -6.51 4.93
CA GLU A 391 -29.56 -7.10 5.64
C GLU A 391 -28.24 -6.80 4.91
N GLU A 392 -27.17 -6.48 5.67
CA GLU A 392 -25.84 -6.17 5.12
C GLU A 392 -25.17 -7.42 4.51
N LEU A 393 -24.60 -7.27 3.32
CA LEU A 393 -23.85 -8.31 2.63
C LEU A 393 -22.36 -8.21 2.94
N HIS A 394 -21.77 -9.36 3.29
CA HIS A 394 -20.34 -9.53 3.52
C HIS A 394 -19.67 -10.47 2.50
N GLU A 395 -20.43 -11.35 1.83
CA GLU A 395 -19.95 -12.20 0.74
C GLU A 395 -20.25 -11.54 -0.63
N ASP A 396 -19.40 -11.81 -1.63
CA ASP A 396 -19.52 -11.28 -3.00
C ASP A 396 -19.50 -9.74 -3.15
N VAL A 397 -19.02 -9.04 -2.11
CA VAL A 397 -18.82 -7.60 -2.07
C VAL A 397 -17.34 -7.27 -1.92
N ASP A 398 -16.77 -6.55 -2.89
CA ASP A 398 -15.42 -5.97 -2.81
C ASP A 398 -15.52 -4.47 -2.43
N ARG A 399 -15.00 -4.10 -1.26
CA ARG A 399 -15.03 -2.73 -0.77
C ARG A 399 -13.73 -2.03 -1.13
N GLY A 400 -13.82 -1.02 -1.98
CA GLY A 400 -12.70 -0.17 -2.34
C GLY A 400 -12.32 0.80 -1.22
N GLU A 401 -11.08 1.24 -1.23
CA GLU A 401 -10.56 2.26 -0.33
C GLU A 401 -11.13 3.65 -0.63
N ILE A 402 -11.01 4.54 0.35
CA ILE A 402 -11.35 5.96 0.21
C ILE A 402 -10.19 6.67 -0.48
N LEU A 403 -10.44 7.25 -1.65
CA LEU A 403 -9.44 7.94 -2.46
C LEU A 403 -9.69 9.46 -2.42
N PRO A 404 -8.65 10.29 -2.28
CA PRO A 404 -8.77 11.73 -2.35
C PRO A 404 -9.01 12.21 -3.80
N ASN A 405 -9.78 13.28 -3.95
CA ASN A 405 -9.94 14.05 -5.19
C ASN A 405 -9.06 15.30 -5.16
N ASN A 406 -8.72 15.85 -6.34
CA ASN A 406 -7.90 17.06 -6.47
C ASN A 406 -8.58 18.34 -5.95
N ASP A 407 -9.89 18.29 -5.66
CA ASP A 407 -10.69 19.40 -5.14
C ASP A 407 -10.82 19.41 -3.61
N GLY A 408 -10.14 18.49 -2.92
CA GLY A 408 -10.19 18.37 -1.46
C GLY A 408 -11.36 17.54 -0.92
N THR A 409 -12.14 16.90 -1.80
CA THR A 409 -13.17 15.91 -1.44
C THR A 409 -12.65 14.48 -1.58
N PHE A 410 -13.47 13.49 -1.24
CA PHE A 410 -13.14 12.07 -1.33
C PHE A 410 -14.08 11.32 -2.26
N GLN A 411 -13.64 10.15 -2.72
CA GLN A 411 -14.42 9.18 -3.46
C GLN A 411 -14.18 7.76 -2.93
N MET A 412 -15.15 6.87 -3.09
CA MET A 412 -15.01 5.45 -2.76
C MET A 412 -15.92 4.60 -3.62
N ARG A 413 -15.68 3.28 -3.65
CA ARG A 413 -16.53 2.33 -4.38
C ARG A 413 -16.77 1.04 -3.60
N ALA A 414 -17.90 0.39 -3.87
CA ALA A 414 -18.24 -0.94 -3.37
C ALA A 414 -18.81 -1.75 -4.54
N ASP A 415 -18.10 -2.80 -4.93
CA ASP A 415 -18.39 -3.60 -6.10
C ASP A 415 -19.15 -4.87 -5.66
N LEU A 416 -20.36 -5.08 -6.19
CA LEU A 416 -21.19 -6.26 -5.92
C LEU A 416 -21.18 -7.21 -7.12
N ASN A 417 -20.80 -8.46 -6.89
CA ASN A 417 -20.89 -9.48 -7.92
C ASN A 417 -22.31 -10.08 -7.96
N ILE A 418 -23.01 -9.86 -9.08
CA ILE A 418 -24.38 -10.34 -9.31
C ILE A 418 -24.46 -11.26 -10.54
N SER A 419 -23.34 -11.83 -10.99
CA SER A 419 -23.28 -12.63 -12.22
C SER A 419 -24.21 -13.86 -12.23
N SER A 420 -24.61 -14.35 -11.04
CA SER A 420 -25.53 -15.48 -10.84
C SER A 420 -26.99 -15.06 -10.54
N VAL A 421 -27.28 -13.76 -10.47
CA VAL A 421 -28.57 -13.21 -10.05
C VAL A 421 -29.34 -12.63 -11.24
N SER A 422 -30.60 -13.02 -11.40
CA SER A 422 -31.42 -12.53 -12.51
C SER A 422 -31.78 -11.04 -12.33
N PRO A 423 -31.86 -10.24 -13.42
CA PRO A 423 -32.14 -8.80 -13.33
C PRO A 423 -33.44 -8.42 -12.64
N GLU A 424 -34.42 -9.33 -12.58
CA GLU A 424 -35.70 -9.13 -11.90
C GLU A 424 -35.54 -9.05 -10.38
N ASP A 425 -34.53 -9.72 -9.83
CA ASP A 425 -34.23 -9.77 -8.40
C ASP A 425 -33.28 -8.66 -7.94
N TRP A 426 -32.75 -7.84 -8.87
CA TRP A 426 -31.81 -6.76 -8.55
C TRP A 426 -32.42 -5.71 -7.62
N ARG A 427 -33.74 -5.50 -7.68
CA ARG A 427 -34.48 -4.55 -6.83
C ARG A 427 -34.44 -4.86 -5.34
N ARG A 428 -34.02 -6.07 -4.98
CA ARG A 428 -33.82 -6.50 -3.60
C ARG A 428 -32.50 -5.98 -3.01
N TYR A 429 -31.62 -5.42 -3.84
CA TYR A 429 -30.32 -4.92 -3.44
C TYR A 429 -30.29 -3.39 -3.41
N ASP A 430 -29.66 -2.84 -2.38
CA ASP A 430 -29.42 -1.41 -2.26
C ASP A 430 -28.01 -1.13 -1.73
N CYS A 431 -27.37 -0.11 -2.30
CA CYS A 431 -26.10 0.41 -1.83
C CYS A 431 -26.37 1.51 -0.81
N VAL A 432 -25.71 1.45 0.34
CA VAL A 432 -25.86 2.40 1.43
C VAL A 432 -24.55 3.13 1.65
N PHE A 433 -24.60 4.45 1.67
CA PHE A 433 -23.47 5.31 2.02
C PHE A 433 -23.77 6.06 3.32
N GLN A 434 -22.83 6.00 4.28
CA GLN A 434 -22.92 6.63 5.59
C GLN A 434 -21.75 7.59 5.78
N LEU A 435 -22.02 8.86 6.08
CA LEU A 435 -20.99 9.86 6.39
C LEU A 435 -20.95 10.15 7.89
N SER A 436 -19.77 10.06 8.49
CA SER A 436 -19.59 10.30 9.92
C SER A 436 -20.08 11.69 10.32
N GLY A 437 -20.98 11.73 11.30
CA GLY A 437 -21.57 12.97 11.79
C GLY A 437 -22.70 13.53 10.92
N VAL A 438 -23.19 12.76 9.95
CA VAL A 438 -24.48 12.96 9.27
C VAL A 438 -25.40 11.83 9.71
N LYS A 439 -26.65 12.15 10.08
CA LYS A 439 -27.62 11.15 10.57
C LYS A 439 -28.40 10.45 9.45
N GLU A 440 -28.39 11.01 8.25
CA GLU A 440 -29.12 10.48 7.10
C GLU A 440 -28.20 9.68 6.19
N ASP A 441 -28.60 8.44 5.91
CA ASP A 441 -27.92 7.54 5.00
C ASP A 441 -28.36 7.82 3.55
N ILE A 442 -27.42 7.77 2.60
CA ILE A 442 -27.74 7.84 1.17
C ILE A 442 -27.92 6.42 0.65
N ILE A 443 -29.14 6.09 0.25
CA ILE A 443 -29.51 4.76 -0.23
C ILE A 443 -29.77 4.81 -1.73
N THR A 444 -29.02 4.01 -2.50
CA THR A 444 -29.18 3.88 -3.96
C THR A 444 -29.61 2.46 -4.30
N LYS A 445 -30.83 2.30 -4.84
CA LYS A 445 -31.35 0.97 -5.21
C LYS A 445 -30.70 0.46 -6.48
N LEU A 446 -30.41 -0.83 -6.55
CA LEU A 446 -29.93 -1.45 -7.76
C LEU A 446 -31.08 -1.60 -8.77
N ASP A 447 -31.17 -0.66 -9.70
CA ASP A 447 -32.05 -0.75 -10.86
C ASP A 447 -31.24 -0.69 -12.15
N LYS A 448 -31.51 -1.63 -13.06
CA LYS A 448 -30.89 -1.71 -14.39
C LYS A 448 -31.00 -0.40 -15.18
N ALA A 449 -32.07 0.38 -14.98
CA ALA A 449 -32.27 1.67 -15.65
C ALA A 449 -31.35 2.78 -15.11
N GLU A 450 -30.82 2.64 -13.89
CA GLU A 450 -29.97 3.64 -13.23
C GLU A 450 -28.46 3.36 -13.41
N ILE A 451 -28.10 2.16 -13.89
CA ILE A 451 -26.71 1.78 -14.15
C ILE A 451 -26.16 2.54 -15.36
N ARG A 452 -25.10 3.30 -15.15
CA ARG A 452 -24.34 3.94 -16.24
C ARG A 452 -23.35 2.93 -16.81
N THR A 453 -23.42 2.71 -18.12
CA THR A 453 -22.50 1.82 -18.85
C THR A 453 -21.69 2.61 -19.87
N ASN A 454 -20.42 2.24 -20.04
CA ASN A 454 -19.55 2.78 -21.10
C ASN A 454 -19.54 1.90 -22.37
N TRP A 455 -20.38 0.85 -22.40
CA TRP A 455 -20.49 -0.08 -23.51
C TRP A 455 -21.21 0.59 -24.70
N GLY A 456 -20.54 0.71 -25.85
CA GLY A 456 -21.13 1.19 -27.10
C GLY A 456 -20.81 2.64 -27.52
N LYS A 457 -19.94 3.36 -26.81
CA LYS A 457 -19.44 4.70 -27.25
C LYS A 457 -18.00 4.63 -27.78
N THR A 458 -17.80 3.99 -28.92
CA THR A 458 -16.59 4.15 -29.76
C THR A 458 -17.01 4.73 -31.10
N GLY A 459 -16.91 6.05 -31.23
CA GLY A 459 -17.16 6.80 -32.46
C GLY A 459 -15.84 7.27 -33.10
N ILE A 460 -15.37 6.48 -34.06
CA ILE A 460 -14.77 6.85 -35.36
C ILE A 460 -14.00 8.19 -35.47
N ARG A 461 -12.67 8.07 -35.66
CA ARG A 461 -11.83 8.88 -36.57
C ARG A 461 -10.47 8.17 -36.62
N GLY A 462 -9.90 7.72 -37.72
CA GLY A 462 -10.11 7.90 -39.14
C GLY A 462 -8.74 7.58 -39.75
N GLU A 463 -8.71 6.69 -40.74
CA GLU A 463 -7.55 6.32 -41.55
C GLU A 463 -6.74 7.54 -42.02
N LEU A 464 -5.42 7.39 -42.23
CA LEU A 464 -4.70 7.98 -43.37
C LEU A 464 -3.20 7.54 -43.38
N PHE A 465 -2.83 6.78 -44.43
CA PHE A 465 -1.50 6.60 -45.08
C PHE A 465 -0.30 6.12 -44.24
N GLY A 466 0.66 5.32 -44.73
CA GLY A 466 1.05 4.88 -46.07
C GLY A 466 2.50 4.38 -45.99
N LEU A 467 2.88 3.50 -46.92
CA LEU A 467 4.19 2.85 -47.07
C LEU A 467 5.43 3.74 -46.84
N LEU A 468 6.55 3.14 -46.40
CA LEU A 468 7.85 3.17 -47.12
C LEU A 468 8.96 2.39 -46.38
N CYS A 469 9.55 1.44 -47.14
CA CYS A 469 10.88 0.79 -47.08
C CYS A 469 11.29 -0.07 -45.87
#